data_AF-A0A4Y7R5I0-F1
#
_entry.id   AF-A0A4Y7R5I0-F1
#
_cell.length_a   1.000
_cell.length_b   1.000
_cell.length_c   1.000
_cell.angle_alpha   90.00
_cell.angle_beta   90.00
_cell.angle_gamma   90.00
#
_symmetry.space_group_name_H-M   'P 1'
#
loop_
_entity.id
_entity.type
_entity.pdbx_description
1 polymer ?
#
loop_
_entity_poly.entity_id
_entity_poly.type
_entity_poly.pdbx_seq_one_letter_code
_entity_poly.pdbx_strand_id
1 'polypeptide(L)'
;MPLLSSKREKKEKEKLRASELDPGLAPLPAVSIPDPTGLTQADPAHWDQLWDSFDRYYTANEKEIMEAAKLDVLEIAGSKRSMQKDALVTSFLEHSKTILNGLQFLSELHPAVSVVVGAFGALIKIELIRRDNSMKAMSVKIQMQNLMCALFQLRLLRTELHDYMLSQRVAHMMSIVAEEIKACGSDLSYYQDKKLMSRMLHAKFFEERLAFHIATFAERRSELNLLFTSYTAGRVQETNEITTRIEYKVDNLVKILERFDSSREREATKFIEHNGGIERCISDKTLFVELMGKTGDTINEGNDAGQGQDADEAITNLMKQLQRD
;
A
#
# COMPACT_ATOMS: atom_id res chain seq x y z
N MET A 1 24.86 -15.75 41.91
CA MET A 1 24.82 -16.60 40.69
C MET A 1 23.41 -16.56 40.07
N PRO A 2 23.04 -15.55 39.24
CA PRO A 2 21.72 -15.50 38.58
C PRO A 2 21.77 -15.57 37.04
N LEU A 3 22.90 -15.89 36.41
CA LEU A 3 23.07 -15.76 34.94
C LEU A 3 22.59 -16.97 34.11
N LEU A 4 22.07 -18.02 34.74
CA LEU A 4 21.69 -19.27 34.07
C LEU A 4 20.17 -19.41 33.79
N SER A 5 19.28 -18.72 34.51
CA SER A 5 17.82 -18.81 34.24
C SER A 5 17.39 -17.96 33.05
N SER A 6 17.99 -16.76 32.88
CA SER A 6 17.64 -15.83 31.79
C SER A 6 17.95 -16.38 30.38
N LYS A 7 18.98 -17.22 30.25
CA LYS A 7 19.31 -17.87 28.98
C LYS A 7 18.36 -19.02 28.63
N ARG A 8 17.80 -19.71 29.63
CA ARG A 8 16.81 -20.78 29.38
C ARG A 8 15.45 -20.19 29.01
N GLU A 9 15.02 -19.13 29.68
CA GLU A 9 13.76 -18.45 29.35
C GLU A 9 13.76 -17.78 27.96
N LYS A 10 14.89 -17.21 27.53
CA LYS A 10 15.03 -16.70 26.16
C LYS A 10 14.94 -17.82 25.11
N LYS A 11 15.61 -18.95 25.38
CA LYS A 11 15.64 -20.08 24.46
C LYS A 11 14.29 -20.79 24.35
N GLU A 12 13.48 -20.76 25.41
CA GLU A 12 12.13 -21.33 25.43
C GLU A 12 11.10 -20.43 24.73
N LYS A 13 11.21 -19.09 24.92
CA LYS A 13 10.37 -18.12 24.18
C LYS A 13 10.66 -18.10 22.68
N GLU A 14 11.91 -18.30 22.28
CA GLU A 14 12.30 -18.40 20.87
C GLU A 14 11.81 -19.70 20.22
N LYS A 15 11.73 -20.79 21.01
CA LYS A 15 11.20 -22.09 20.56
C LYS A 15 9.67 -22.10 20.43
N LEU A 16 8.97 -21.37 21.31
CA LEU A 16 7.51 -21.17 21.23
C LEU A 16 7.12 -20.27 20.04
N ARG A 17 7.94 -19.26 19.71
CA ARG A 17 7.70 -18.39 18.54
C ARG A 17 7.93 -19.10 17.21
N ALA A 18 8.74 -20.16 17.20
CA ALA A 18 9.00 -20.98 16.03
C ALA A 18 7.93 -22.07 15.79
N SER A 19 7.04 -22.34 16.75
CA SER A 19 6.00 -23.37 16.63
C SER A 19 4.63 -22.85 16.14
N GLU A 20 4.49 -21.54 15.91
CA GLU A 20 3.25 -20.92 15.40
C GLU A 20 3.34 -20.47 13.92
N LEU A 21 4.40 -20.82 13.20
CA LEU A 21 4.46 -20.61 11.75
C LEU A 21 3.91 -21.83 10.99
N ASP A 22 2.85 -21.58 10.23
CA ASP A 22 2.21 -22.46 9.25
C ASP A 22 3.26 -23.19 8.36
N PRO A 23 3.27 -24.53 8.31
CA PRO A 23 4.31 -25.31 7.62
C PRO A 23 4.28 -25.21 6.08
N GLY A 24 3.37 -24.40 5.49
CA GLY A 24 3.20 -24.25 4.05
C GLY A 24 3.98 -23.11 3.37
N LEU A 25 4.62 -22.20 4.10
CA LEU A 25 5.33 -21.06 3.50
C LEU A 25 6.84 -21.27 3.60
N ALA A 26 7.46 -21.60 2.46
CA ALA A 26 8.92 -21.70 2.38
C ALA A 26 9.58 -20.41 2.88
N PRO A 27 10.66 -20.48 3.68
CA PRO A 27 11.39 -19.29 4.07
C PRO A 27 11.92 -18.62 2.80
N LEU A 28 11.56 -17.36 2.59
CA LEU A 28 12.15 -16.56 1.52
C LEU A 28 13.68 -16.54 1.71
N PRO A 29 14.45 -16.66 0.63
CA PRO A 29 15.91 -16.68 0.73
C PRO A 29 16.38 -15.42 1.45
N ALA A 30 17.30 -15.58 2.40
CA ALA A 30 17.99 -14.47 3.03
C ALA A 30 18.54 -13.56 1.94
N VAL A 31 18.09 -12.30 1.93
CA VAL A 31 18.57 -11.30 0.98
C VAL A 31 20.03 -11.03 1.30
N SER A 32 20.93 -11.71 0.60
CA SER A 32 22.33 -11.29 0.52
C SER A 32 22.35 -9.92 -0.14
N ILE A 33 22.75 -8.90 0.62
CA ILE A 33 23.13 -7.61 0.07
C ILE A 33 24.21 -7.89 -0.99
N PRO A 34 24.01 -7.52 -2.26
CA PRO A 34 25.03 -7.74 -3.28
C PRO A 34 26.32 -7.04 -2.86
N ASP A 35 27.43 -7.76 -2.96
CA ASP A 35 28.76 -7.22 -2.73
C ASP A 35 28.97 -6.00 -3.66
N PRO A 36 29.25 -4.78 -3.13
CA PRO A 36 29.36 -3.56 -3.94
C PRO A 36 30.49 -3.63 -4.99
N THR A 37 31.36 -4.62 -4.88
CA THR A 37 32.48 -4.92 -5.78
C THR A 37 32.05 -5.40 -7.18
N GLY A 38 30.79 -5.83 -7.36
CA GLY A 38 30.27 -6.27 -8.66
C GLY A 38 30.01 -5.17 -9.69
N LEU A 39 29.96 -3.89 -9.27
CA LEU A 39 29.77 -2.75 -10.17
C LEU A 39 31.06 -2.36 -10.94
N THR A 40 32.18 -3.04 -10.68
CA THR A 40 33.52 -2.56 -11.06
C THR A 40 34.09 -3.12 -12.37
N GLN A 41 33.33 -3.81 -13.23
CA GLN A 41 33.86 -4.37 -14.50
C GLN A 41 32.92 -4.27 -15.72
N ALA A 42 31.83 -3.51 -15.67
CA ALA A 42 31.08 -3.24 -16.90
C ALA A 42 31.78 -2.14 -17.72
N ASP A 43 31.97 -2.41 -19.01
CA ASP A 43 32.53 -1.46 -19.99
C ASP A 43 31.79 -0.11 -19.87
N PRO A 44 32.48 1.03 -19.72
CA PRO A 44 31.84 2.35 -19.69
C PRO A 44 30.84 2.57 -20.83
N ALA A 45 31.11 2.01 -22.02
CA ALA A 45 30.21 2.07 -23.16
C ALA A 45 28.88 1.33 -22.92
N HIS A 46 28.90 0.24 -22.15
CA HIS A 46 27.69 -0.50 -21.77
C HIS A 46 26.82 0.28 -20.79
N TRP A 47 27.43 0.94 -19.80
CA TRP A 47 26.71 1.79 -18.85
C TRP A 47 26.04 2.98 -19.53
N ASP A 48 26.75 3.63 -20.45
CA ASP A 48 26.20 4.73 -21.23
C ASP A 48 25.00 4.28 -22.09
N GLN A 49 25.09 3.10 -22.70
CA GLN A 49 23.99 2.52 -23.47
C GLN A 49 22.75 2.24 -22.61
N LEU A 50 22.92 1.75 -21.38
CA LEU A 50 21.82 1.52 -20.46
C LEU A 50 21.13 2.82 -20.05
N TRP A 51 21.91 3.85 -19.72
CA TRP A 51 21.38 5.19 -19.44
C TRP A 51 20.65 5.80 -20.64
N ASP A 52 21.20 5.69 -21.85
CA ASP A 52 20.56 6.19 -23.07
C ASP A 52 19.26 5.44 -23.40
N SER A 53 19.17 4.14 -23.05
CA SER A 53 17.93 3.38 -23.16
C SER A 53 16.88 3.86 -22.17
N PHE A 54 17.28 4.06 -20.91
CA PHE A 54 16.41 4.57 -19.86
C PHE A 54 15.92 6.00 -20.17
N ASP A 55 16.80 6.90 -20.60
CA ASP A 55 16.43 8.29 -20.92
C ASP A 55 15.44 8.33 -22.10
N ARG A 56 15.66 7.53 -23.15
CA ARG A 56 14.69 7.41 -24.26
C ARG A 56 13.33 6.90 -23.78
N TYR A 57 13.31 5.90 -22.90
CA TYR A 57 12.06 5.41 -22.31
C TYR A 57 11.38 6.51 -21.49
N TYR A 58 12.12 7.20 -20.63
CA TYR A 58 11.59 8.27 -19.81
C TYR A 58 11.01 9.40 -20.66
N THR A 59 11.76 9.93 -21.63
CA THR A 59 11.29 11.01 -22.51
C THR A 59 10.05 10.60 -23.32
N ALA A 60 9.97 9.36 -23.79
CA ALA A 60 8.79 8.86 -24.50
C ALA A 60 7.52 8.80 -23.62
N ASN A 61 7.69 8.57 -22.31
CA ASN A 61 6.59 8.39 -21.35
C ASN A 61 6.49 9.53 -20.33
N GLU A 62 7.25 10.61 -20.50
CA GLU A 62 7.43 11.65 -19.48
C GLU A 62 6.09 12.26 -19.07
N LYS A 63 5.24 12.57 -20.05
CA LYS A 63 3.91 13.11 -19.80
C LYS A 63 3.09 12.20 -18.89
N GLU A 64 3.08 10.90 -19.14
CA GLU A 64 2.31 9.92 -18.37
C GLU A 64 2.86 9.78 -16.95
N ILE A 65 4.20 9.69 -16.82
CA ILE A 65 4.88 9.63 -15.52
C ILE A 65 4.60 10.89 -14.69
N MET A 66 4.62 12.07 -15.31
CA MET A 66 4.34 13.34 -14.65
C MET A 66 2.87 13.45 -14.22
N GLU A 67 1.91 13.04 -15.06
CA GLU A 67 0.50 13.01 -14.67
C GLU A 67 0.25 12.05 -13.50
N ALA A 68 0.88 10.87 -13.54
CA ALA A 68 0.85 9.92 -12.43
C ALA A 68 1.50 10.47 -11.15
N ALA A 69 2.54 11.31 -11.26
CA ALA A 69 3.25 11.93 -10.14
C ALA A 69 2.53 13.15 -9.54
N LYS A 70 1.59 13.75 -10.27
CA LYS A 70 0.70 14.82 -9.77
C LYS A 70 -0.49 14.26 -9.02
N LEU A 71 -0.95 13.07 -9.41
CA LEU A 71 -2.10 12.45 -8.80
C LEU A 71 -1.79 11.98 -7.38
N ASP A 72 -2.56 12.47 -6.41
CA ASP A 72 -2.48 12.07 -5.01
C ASP A 72 -3.87 11.99 -4.36
N VAL A 73 -3.91 11.65 -3.07
CA VAL A 73 -5.16 11.52 -2.31
C VAL A 73 -6.01 12.80 -2.28
N LEU A 74 -5.39 13.99 -2.27
CA LEU A 74 -6.12 15.25 -2.22
C LEU A 74 -6.71 15.60 -3.57
N GLU A 75 -5.97 15.39 -4.65
CA GLU A 75 -6.46 15.59 -6.01
C GLU A 75 -7.67 14.70 -6.29
N ILE A 76 -7.63 13.43 -5.87
CA ILE A 76 -8.78 12.52 -5.98
C ILE A 76 -9.96 13.03 -5.14
N ALA A 77 -9.71 13.52 -3.93
CA ALA A 77 -10.74 14.01 -3.02
C ALA A 77 -11.39 15.32 -3.48
N GLY A 78 -10.64 16.17 -4.17
CA GLY A 78 -11.12 17.43 -4.76
C GLY A 78 -11.94 17.23 -6.03
N SER A 79 -11.77 16.09 -6.69
CA SER A 79 -12.41 15.81 -7.97
C SER A 79 -13.88 15.42 -7.83
N LYS A 80 -14.77 16.15 -8.51
CA LYS A 80 -16.22 15.91 -8.47
C LYS A 80 -16.61 14.74 -9.39
N ARG A 81 -17.12 13.64 -8.80
CA ARG A 81 -18.11 12.64 -9.31
C ARG A 81 -17.62 11.18 -9.41
N SER A 82 -18.55 10.28 -9.12
CA SER A 82 -18.46 8.81 -9.21
C SER A 82 -18.08 8.24 -10.59
N MET A 83 -18.30 8.99 -11.68
CA MET A 83 -17.87 8.60 -13.04
C MET A 83 -16.34 8.46 -13.17
N GLN A 84 -15.58 8.93 -12.20
CA GLN A 84 -14.13 8.79 -12.19
C GLN A 84 -13.65 7.46 -11.62
N LYS A 85 -14.46 6.67 -10.89
CA LYS A 85 -13.92 5.47 -10.20
C LYS A 85 -13.31 4.46 -11.17
N ASP A 86 -14.05 4.05 -12.19
CA ASP A 86 -13.57 3.06 -13.17
C ASP A 86 -12.48 3.65 -14.09
N ALA A 87 -12.60 4.93 -14.45
CA ALA A 87 -11.57 5.65 -15.21
C ALA A 87 -10.26 5.79 -14.42
N LEU A 88 -10.36 6.02 -13.11
CA LEU A 88 -9.23 6.14 -12.19
C LEU A 88 -8.55 4.77 -11.98
N VAL A 89 -9.32 3.70 -11.81
CA VAL A 89 -8.78 2.33 -11.75
C VAL A 89 -8.04 2.00 -13.04
N THR A 90 -8.65 2.30 -14.20
CA THR A 90 -8.04 2.02 -15.51
C THR A 90 -6.76 2.84 -15.69
N SER A 91 -6.81 4.14 -15.41
CA SER A 91 -5.66 5.04 -15.48
C SER A 91 -4.55 4.62 -14.52
N PHE A 92 -4.89 4.22 -13.29
CA PHE A 92 -3.91 3.68 -12.33
C PHE A 92 -3.22 2.44 -12.88
N LEU A 93 -3.95 1.50 -13.48
CA LEU A 93 -3.36 0.28 -14.05
C LEU A 93 -2.48 0.57 -15.26
N GLU A 94 -2.86 1.54 -16.10
CA GLU A 94 -2.04 2.01 -17.23
C GLU A 94 -0.75 2.66 -16.72
N HIS A 95 -0.88 3.68 -15.87
CA HIS A 95 0.25 4.38 -15.27
C HIS A 95 1.18 3.43 -14.52
N SER A 96 0.63 2.50 -13.73
CA SER A 96 1.42 1.53 -12.96
C SER A 96 2.23 0.60 -13.86
N LYS A 97 1.72 0.21 -15.03
CA LYS A 97 2.49 -0.57 -16.02
C LYS A 97 3.65 0.24 -16.57
N THR A 98 3.39 1.48 -16.98
CA THR A 98 4.41 2.40 -17.50
C THR A 98 5.49 2.68 -16.46
N ILE A 99 5.09 2.97 -15.23
CA ILE A 99 6.01 3.19 -14.10
C ILE A 99 6.82 1.91 -13.83
N LEU A 100 6.18 0.76 -13.68
CA LEU A 100 6.87 -0.50 -13.38
C LEU A 100 7.92 -0.83 -14.44
N ASN A 101 7.59 -0.67 -15.72
CA ASN A 101 8.54 -0.88 -16.82
C ASN A 101 9.72 0.09 -16.74
N GLY A 102 9.47 1.39 -16.51
CA GLY A 102 10.54 2.37 -16.36
C GLY A 102 11.45 2.10 -15.16
N LEU A 103 10.86 1.67 -14.03
CA LEU A 103 11.64 1.32 -12.85
C LEU A 103 12.42 0.00 -13.01
N GLN A 104 11.96 -0.91 -13.88
CA GLN A 104 12.71 -2.12 -14.24
C GLN A 104 14.04 -1.74 -14.90
N PHE A 105 14.05 -0.77 -15.82
CA PHE A 105 15.30 -0.23 -16.37
C PHE A 105 16.19 0.38 -15.28
N LEU A 106 15.62 1.16 -14.34
CA LEU A 106 16.39 1.69 -13.21
C LEU A 106 16.96 0.60 -12.29
N SER A 107 16.30 -0.56 -12.19
CA SER A 107 16.79 -1.67 -11.38
C SER A 107 18.03 -2.34 -11.99
N GLU A 108 18.19 -2.29 -13.31
CA GLU A 108 19.40 -2.72 -14.00
C GLU A 108 20.55 -1.73 -13.77
N LEU A 109 20.22 -0.44 -13.70
CA LEU A 109 21.20 0.64 -13.46
C LEU A 109 21.65 0.72 -12.00
N HIS A 110 20.73 0.51 -11.06
CA HIS A 110 21.01 0.55 -9.63
C HIS A 110 20.31 -0.62 -8.92
N PRO A 111 21.01 -1.75 -8.69
CA PRO A 111 20.41 -2.98 -8.18
C PRO A 111 19.61 -2.84 -6.89
N ALA A 112 19.91 -1.83 -6.05
CA ALA A 112 19.13 -1.61 -4.83
C ALA A 112 17.65 -1.22 -5.10
N VAL A 113 17.35 -0.65 -6.26
CA VAL A 113 15.98 -0.31 -6.68
C VAL A 113 15.16 -1.58 -6.98
N SER A 114 15.81 -2.69 -7.32
CA SER A 114 15.11 -3.95 -7.64
C SER A 114 14.21 -4.45 -6.51
N VAL A 115 14.60 -4.22 -5.25
CA VAL A 115 13.85 -4.67 -4.06
C VAL A 115 12.48 -3.99 -3.99
N VAL A 116 12.45 -2.66 -4.19
CA VAL A 116 11.20 -1.89 -4.16
C VAL A 116 10.36 -2.13 -5.41
N VAL A 117 10.99 -2.31 -6.57
CA VAL A 117 10.31 -2.66 -7.83
C VAL A 117 9.63 -4.02 -7.72
N GLY A 118 10.29 -5.00 -7.11
CA GLY A 118 9.70 -6.31 -6.85
C GLY A 118 8.47 -6.24 -5.96
N ALA A 119 8.54 -5.46 -4.86
CA ALA A 119 7.41 -5.26 -3.95
C ALA A 119 6.22 -4.58 -4.65
N PHE A 120 6.48 -3.49 -5.37
CA PHE A 120 5.45 -2.77 -6.13
C PHE A 120 4.83 -3.66 -7.22
N GLY A 121 5.65 -4.36 -7.99
CA GLY A 121 5.19 -5.28 -9.04
C GLY A 121 4.32 -6.42 -8.50
N ALA A 122 4.63 -6.94 -7.31
CA ALA A 122 3.78 -7.94 -6.64
C ALA A 122 2.40 -7.38 -6.30
N LEU A 123 2.34 -6.15 -5.79
CA LEU A 123 1.08 -5.48 -5.46
C LEU A 123 0.22 -5.20 -6.71
N ILE A 124 0.84 -4.72 -7.80
CA ILE A 124 0.12 -4.51 -9.07
C ILE A 124 -0.44 -5.82 -9.63
N LYS A 125 0.29 -6.94 -9.51
CA LYS A 125 -0.22 -8.26 -9.90
C LYS A 125 -1.46 -8.68 -9.12
N ILE A 126 -1.48 -8.43 -7.81
CA ILE A 126 -2.66 -8.66 -6.96
C ILE A 126 -3.82 -7.77 -7.41
N GLU A 127 -3.54 -6.53 -7.81
CA GLU A 127 -4.61 -5.62 -8.25
C GLU A 127 -5.22 -6.03 -9.58
N LEU A 128 -4.43 -6.51 -10.53
CA LEU A 128 -4.91 -6.97 -11.84
C LEU A 128 -5.93 -8.12 -11.73
N ILE A 129 -5.90 -8.90 -10.66
CA ILE A 129 -6.82 -10.03 -10.43
C ILE A 129 -8.03 -9.64 -9.57
N ARG A 130 -8.02 -8.47 -8.93
CA ARG A 130 -9.09 -8.03 -8.01
C ARG A 130 -10.26 -7.39 -8.76
N ARG A 131 -11.47 -7.60 -8.23
CA ARG A 131 -12.74 -7.03 -8.75
C ARG A 131 -13.37 -5.99 -7.81
N ASP A 132 -12.84 -5.80 -6.60
CA ASP A 132 -13.37 -4.82 -5.64
C ASP A 132 -12.69 -3.45 -5.81
N ASN A 133 -13.44 -2.51 -6.39
CA ASN A 133 -13.00 -1.15 -6.69
C ASN A 133 -13.33 -0.19 -5.52
N SER A 134 -12.84 -0.49 -4.32
CA SER A 134 -12.95 0.42 -3.18
C SER A 134 -12.07 1.66 -3.41
N MET A 135 -12.69 2.84 -3.39
CA MET A 135 -11.96 4.12 -3.56
C MET A 135 -10.99 4.40 -2.41
N LYS A 136 -11.30 3.92 -1.19
CA LYS A 136 -10.37 3.99 -0.06
C LYS A 136 -9.08 3.23 -0.38
N ALA A 137 -9.20 1.98 -0.82
CA ALA A 137 -8.06 1.17 -1.24
C ALA A 137 -7.31 1.80 -2.45
N MET A 138 -8.04 2.34 -3.43
CA MET A 138 -7.45 3.00 -4.60
C MET A 138 -6.65 4.25 -4.21
N SER A 139 -7.12 5.03 -3.24
CA SER A 139 -6.40 6.23 -2.78
C SER A 139 -5.02 5.90 -2.20
N VAL A 140 -4.89 4.79 -1.46
CA VAL A 140 -3.60 4.30 -0.96
C VAL A 140 -2.67 3.89 -2.10
N LYS A 141 -3.22 3.16 -3.09
CA LYS A 141 -2.46 2.69 -4.26
C LYS A 141 -1.93 3.84 -5.11
N ILE A 142 -2.74 4.89 -5.30
CA ILE A 142 -2.29 6.09 -6.01
C ILE A 142 -1.21 6.82 -5.22
N GLN A 143 -1.33 6.93 -3.90
CA GLN A 143 -0.26 7.53 -3.08
C GLN A 143 1.05 6.72 -3.15
N MET A 144 0.95 5.39 -3.24
CA MET A 144 2.10 4.52 -3.47
C MET A 144 2.72 4.74 -4.86
N GLN A 145 1.90 4.78 -5.92
CA GLN A 145 2.36 5.10 -7.28
C GLN A 145 3.09 6.45 -7.32
N ASN A 146 2.53 7.44 -6.64
CA ASN A 146 3.08 8.77 -6.49
C ASN A 146 4.48 8.76 -5.86
N LEU A 147 4.69 7.93 -4.82
CA LEU A 147 6.02 7.64 -4.26
C LEU A 147 6.94 6.96 -5.28
N MET A 148 6.46 5.93 -5.98
CA MET A 148 7.26 5.20 -6.97
C MET A 148 7.75 6.12 -8.10
N CYS A 149 6.96 7.12 -8.51
CA CYS A 149 7.38 8.11 -9.48
C CYS A 149 8.60 8.94 -9.05
N ALA A 150 8.82 9.13 -7.74
CA ALA A 150 9.98 9.89 -7.26
C ALA A 150 11.32 9.22 -7.60
N LEU A 151 11.32 7.89 -7.77
CA LEU A 151 12.53 7.14 -8.12
C LEU A 151 13.08 7.51 -9.50
N PHE A 152 12.25 8.05 -10.41
CA PHE A 152 12.73 8.55 -11.70
C PHE A 152 13.70 9.74 -11.57
N GLN A 153 13.74 10.42 -10.42
CA GLN A 153 14.74 11.47 -10.17
C GLN A 153 16.16 10.93 -10.01
N LEU A 154 16.35 9.62 -9.80
CA LEU A 154 17.67 8.98 -9.82
C LEU A 154 18.42 9.24 -11.13
N ARG A 155 17.70 9.53 -12.23
CA ARG A 155 18.29 9.94 -13.52
C ARG A 155 19.19 11.16 -13.42
N LEU A 156 18.88 12.06 -12.48
CA LEU A 156 19.64 13.28 -12.25
C LEU A 156 20.97 13.03 -11.53
N LEU A 157 21.18 11.81 -11.02
CA LEU A 157 22.33 11.38 -10.22
C LEU A 157 23.26 10.43 -10.99
N ARG A 158 23.18 10.39 -12.33
CA ARG A 158 23.96 9.48 -13.21
C ARG A 158 25.45 9.44 -12.85
N THR A 159 26.03 10.58 -12.52
CA THR A 159 27.46 10.72 -12.19
C THR A 159 27.78 10.37 -10.73
N GLU A 160 26.85 10.66 -9.83
CA GLU A 160 26.98 10.58 -8.38
C GLU A 160 26.63 9.20 -7.84
N LEU A 161 25.93 8.35 -8.61
CA LEU A 161 25.56 6.99 -8.21
C LEU A 161 26.75 6.05 -7.94
N HIS A 162 27.95 6.43 -8.41
CA HIS A 162 29.21 5.74 -8.08
C HIS A 162 29.74 6.12 -6.68
N ASP A 163 29.19 7.16 -6.04
CA ASP A 163 29.47 7.49 -4.64
C ASP A 163 28.87 6.41 -3.74
N TYR A 164 29.74 5.68 -3.06
CA TYR A 164 29.39 4.63 -2.12
C TYR A 164 28.40 5.11 -1.04
N MET A 165 28.58 6.32 -0.50
CA MET A 165 27.73 6.82 0.58
C MET A 165 26.31 7.11 0.10
N LEU A 166 26.18 7.72 -1.09
CA LEU A 166 24.87 7.93 -1.72
C LEU A 166 24.22 6.59 -2.06
N SER A 167 24.95 5.67 -2.68
CA SER A 167 24.42 4.35 -3.07
C SER A 167 23.92 3.56 -1.86
N GLN A 168 24.66 3.55 -0.74
CA GLN A 168 24.20 2.93 0.51
C GLN A 168 22.94 3.58 1.06
N ARG A 169 22.86 4.92 1.04
CA ARG A 169 21.69 5.63 1.54
C ARG A 169 20.45 5.37 0.68
N VAL A 170 20.62 5.34 -0.64
CA VAL A 170 19.55 4.94 -1.58
C VAL A 170 19.12 3.50 -1.29
N ALA A 171 20.07 2.57 -1.14
CA ALA A 171 19.76 1.18 -0.86
C ALA A 171 18.98 0.98 0.44
N HIS A 172 19.37 1.69 1.50
CA HIS A 172 18.64 1.68 2.77
C HIS A 172 17.21 2.20 2.60
N MET A 173 17.03 3.32 1.90
CA MET A 173 15.70 3.88 1.61
C MET A 173 14.84 2.91 0.77
N MET A 174 15.40 2.25 -0.24
CA MET A 174 14.67 1.27 -1.06
C MET A 174 14.21 0.08 -0.22
N SER A 175 15.04 -0.37 0.72
CA SER A 175 14.65 -1.45 1.64
C SER A 175 13.49 -1.04 2.54
N ILE A 176 13.52 0.18 3.11
CA ILE A 176 12.42 0.69 3.94
C ILE A 176 11.14 0.77 3.12
N VAL A 177 11.19 1.42 1.95
CA VAL A 177 10.00 1.58 1.11
C VAL A 177 9.43 0.22 0.68
N ALA A 178 10.29 -0.76 0.37
CA ALA A 178 9.83 -2.09 0.02
C ALA A 178 9.07 -2.78 1.16
N GLU A 179 9.52 -2.64 2.42
CA GLU A 179 8.82 -3.17 3.58
C GLU A 179 7.48 -2.44 3.82
N GLU A 180 7.44 -1.12 3.67
CA GLU A 180 6.18 -0.36 3.76
C GLU A 180 5.17 -0.78 2.70
N ILE A 181 5.61 -1.03 1.45
CA ILE A 181 4.76 -1.55 0.38
C ILE A 181 4.22 -2.95 0.72
N LYS A 182 5.03 -3.83 1.30
CA LYS A 182 4.58 -5.17 1.72
C LYS A 182 3.57 -5.12 2.86
N ALA A 183 3.82 -4.27 3.86
CA ALA A 183 2.88 -4.04 4.96
C ALA A 183 1.56 -3.49 4.42
N CYS A 184 1.62 -2.46 3.56
CA CYS A 184 0.45 -1.91 2.88
C CYS A 184 -0.29 -2.97 2.06
N GLY A 185 0.41 -3.82 1.30
CA GLY A 185 -0.20 -4.89 0.50
C GLY A 185 -0.95 -5.92 1.34
N SER A 186 -0.41 -6.25 2.51
CA SER A 186 -1.05 -7.15 3.49
C SER A 186 -2.32 -6.51 4.07
N ASP A 187 -2.26 -5.23 4.44
CA ASP A 187 -3.37 -4.50 5.02
C ASP A 187 -4.48 -4.21 4.03
N LEU A 188 -4.13 -3.86 2.79
CA LEU A 188 -5.06 -3.73 1.68
C LEU A 188 -5.75 -5.07 1.40
N SER A 189 -5.01 -6.18 1.49
CA SER A 189 -5.60 -7.49 1.28
C SER A 189 -6.57 -7.86 2.39
N TYR A 190 -6.16 -7.66 3.64
CA TYR A 190 -7.04 -7.86 4.79
C TYR A 190 -8.31 -7.00 4.69
N TYR A 191 -8.18 -5.72 4.33
CA TYR A 191 -9.32 -4.82 4.14
C TYR A 191 -10.23 -5.26 2.99
N GLN A 192 -9.68 -5.60 1.83
CA GLN A 192 -10.47 -5.94 0.64
C GLN A 192 -11.12 -7.33 0.71
N ASP A 193 -10.54 -8.27 1.48
CA ASP A 193 -11.10 -9.61 1.65
C ASP A 193 -12.26 -9.65 2.66
N LYS A 194 -12.42 -8.60 3.49
CA LYS A 194 -13.52 -8.50 4.45
C LYS A 194 -14.83 -8.07 3.78
N LYS A 195 -15.92 -8.70 4.22
CA LYS A 195 -17.30 -8.31 3.91
C LYS A 195 -17.60 -6.90 4.37
N LEU A 196 -18.54 -6.22 3.71
CA LEU A 196 -18.82 -4.81 3.97
C LEU A 196 -19.24 -4.58 5.43
N MET A 197 -20.05 -5.45 6.02
CA MET A 197 -20.46 -5.39 7.42
C MET A 197 -19.25 -5.39 8.38
N SER A 198 -18.26 -6.25 8.13
CA SER A 198 -17.04 -6.28 8.96
C SER A 198 -16.22 -5.01 8.79
N ARG A 199 -16.13 -4.48 7.57
CA ARG A 199 -15.45 -3.19 7.30
C ARG A 199 -16.13 -2.03 7.99
N MET A 200 -17.46 -2.06 8.09
CA MET A 200 -18.23 -1.02 8.77
C MET A 200 -18.09 -1.09 10.29
N LEU A 201 -18.12 -2.30 10.85
CA LEU A 201 -17.92 -2.50 12.28
C LEU A 201 -16.58 -1.94 12.76
N HIS A 202 -15.56 -2.15 11.95
CA HIS A 202 -14.19 -1.75 12.24
C HIS A 202 -13.74 -0.59 11.35
N ALA A 203 -14.67 0.26 10.91
CA ALA A 203 -14.40 1.33 9.95
C ALA A 203 -13.25 2.23 10.43
N LYS A 204 -13.30 2.66 11.68
CA LYS A 204 -12.26 3.47 12.30
C LYS A 204 -10.88 2.80 12.23
N PHE A 205 -10.79 1.52 12.60
CA PHE A 205 -9.54 0.77 12.56
C PHE A 205 -8.97 0.68 11.14
N PHE A 206 -9.82 0.37 10.15
CA PHE A 206 -9.39 0.28 8.77
C PHE A 206 -8.97 1.64 8.20
N GLU A 207 -9.76 2.69 8.45
CA GLU A 207 -9.48 4.03 7.94
C GLU A 207 -8.21 4.62 8.55
N GLU A 208 -7.97 4.43 9.85
CA GLU A 208 -6.72 4.83 10.50
C GLU A 208 -5.51 4.12 9.87
N ARG A 209 -5.62 2.81 9.60
CA ARG A 209 -4.53 2.06 8.94
C ARG A 209 -4.29 2.51 7.50
N LEU A 210 -5.33 2.70 6.70
CA LEU A 210 -5.19 3.19 5.32
C LEU A 210 -4.62 4.61 5.30
N ALA A 211 -5.07 5.49 6.20
CA ALA A 211 -4.54 6.84 6.37
C ALA A 211 -3.06 6.83 6.78
N PHE A 212 -2.66 5.92 7.66
CA PHE A 212 -1.26 5.76 8.05
C PHE A 212 -0.36 5.40 6.86
N HIS A 213 -0.78 4.46 6.00
CA HIS A 213 -0.03 4.11 4.78
C HIS A 213 0.09 5.30 3.82
N ILE A 214 -1.00 6.05 3.61
CA ILE A 214 -0.99 7.25 2.76
C ILE A 214 0.01 8.30 3.30
N ALA A 215 -0.03 8.59 4.60
CA ALA A 215 0.89 9.52 5.23
C ALA A 215 2.35 9.06 5.08
N THR A 216 2.60 7.77 5.34
CA THR A 216 3.93 7.16 5.25
C THR A 216 4.50 7.27 3.83
N PHE A 217 3.70 6.98 2.79
CA PHE A 217 4.18 7.10 1.42
C PHE A 217 4.47 8.55 1.01
N ALA A 218 3.67 9.52 1.46
CA ALA A 218 3.94 10.94 1.23
C ALA A 218 5.23 11.42 1.94
N GLU A 219 5.46 10.94 3.16
CA GLU A 219 6.69 11.21 3.91
C GLU A 219 7.91 10.62 3.20
N ARG A 220 7.88 9.33 2.84
CA ARG A 220 8.98 8.67 2.11
C ARG A 220 9.27 9.34 0.78
N ARG A 221 8.23 9.83 0.07
CA ARG A 221 8.40 10.59 -1.18
C ARG A 221 9.16 11.89 -0.91
N SER A 222 8.76 12.61 0.13
CA SER A 222 9.40 13.87 0.53
C SER A 222 10.87 13.64 0.94
N GLU A 223 11.17 12.57 1.67
CA GLU A 223 12.53 12.19 2.05
C GLU A 223 13.40 11.82 0.84
N LEU A 224 12.86 11.07 -0.12
CA LEU A 224 13.57 10.73 -1.36
C LEU A 224 13.86 11.97 -2.20
N ASN A 225 12.86 12.84 -2.39
CA ASN A 225 13.06 14.09 -3.10
C ASN A 225 14.13 14.96 -2.43
N LEU A 226 14.07 15.12 -1.10
CA LEU A 226 15.08 15.88 -0.35
C LEU A 226 16.47 15.27 -0.51
N LEU A 227 16.58 13.93 -0.44
CA LEU A 227 17.82 13.22 -0.70
C LEU A 227 18.34 13.57 -2.09
N PHE A 228 17.56 13.40 -3.14
CA PHE A 228 18.00 13.66 -4.51
C PHE A 228 18.33 15.13 -4.77
N THR A 229 17.55 16.07 -4.24
CA THR A 229 17.84 17.51 -4.34
C THR A 229 19.15 17.88 -3.65
N SER A 230 19.49 17.24 -2.52
CA SER A 230 20.75 17.55 -1.80
C SER A 230 22.02 17.22 -2.61
N TYR A 231 21.94 16.24 -3.52
CA TYR A 231 23.06 15.86 -4.40
C TYR A 231 23.00 16.52 -5.78
N THR A 232 21.85 17.08 -6.16
CA THR A 232 21.66 17.78 -7.45
C THR A 232 21.68 19.30 -7.31
N ALA A 233 21.85 19.83 -6.08
CA ALA A 233 21.90 21.26 -5.78
C ALA A 233 22.94 21.97 -6.65
N GLY A 234 22.47 22.70 -7.67
CA GLY A 234 23.28 23.34 -8.72
C GLY A 234 22.87 23.02 -10.15
N ARG A 235 22.09 21.95 -10.37
CA ARG A 235 21.62 21.50 -11.71
C ARG A 235 20.10 21.64 -11.92
N VAL A 236 19.39 22.13 -10.91
CA VAL A 236 17.94 22.06 -10.78
C VAL A 236 17.30 23.42 -11.09
N GLN A 237 17.03 23.68 -12.38
CA GLN A 237 16.08 24.73 -12.78
C GLN A 237 14.69 24.13 -13.11
N GLU A 238 14.60 22.82 -13.40
CA GLU A 238 13.37 22.14 -13.85
C GLU A 238 12.59 21.37 -12.76
N THR A 239 13.14 21.16 -11.56
CA THR A 239 12.53 20.28 -10.52
C THR A 239 11.74 21.04 -9.44
N ASN A 240 11.57 22.37 -9.58
CA ASN A 240 10.95 23.21 -8.55
C ASN A 240 9.47 22.85 -8.24
N GLU A 241 8.77 22.15 -9.14
CA GLU A 241 7.36 21.79 -8.93
C GLU A 241 7.16 20.49 -8.13
N ILE A 242 8.18 19.62 -8.03
CA ILE A 242 8.04 18.26 -7.45
C ILE A 242 8.53 18.20 -5.98
N THR A 243 9.14 19.27 -5.47
CA THR A 243 9.88 19.28 -4.19
C THR A 243 9.12 19.97 -3.04
N THR A 244 7.78 20.00 -3.09
CA THR A 244 6.98 20.43 -1.93
C THR A 244 6.90 19.28 -0.93
N ARG A 245 7.38 19.51 0.30
CA ARG A 245 7.15 18.59 1.43
C ARG A 245 5.65 18.61 1.75
N ILE A 246 4.98 17.49 1.50
CA ILE A 246 3.56 17.33 1.81
C ILE A 246 3.44 16.51 3.09
N GLU A 247 2.95 17.15 4.16
CA GLU A 247 2.66 16.48 5.42
C GLU A 247 1.16 16.25 5.56
N TYR A 248 0.77 14.99 5.61
CA TYR A 248 -0.60 14.60 5.87
C TYR A 248 -0.79 14.26 7.34
N LYS A 249 -1.73 14.96 8.00
CA LYS A 249 -2.23 14.54 9.31
C LYS A 249 -3.19 13.37 9.12
N VAL A 250 -2.95 12.27 9.83
CA VAL A 250 -3.78 11.05 9.77
C VAL A 250 -5.26 11.37 9.97
N ASP A 251 -5.63 12.21 10.95
CA ASP A 251 -7.02 12.62 11.19
C ASP A 251 -7.66 13.34 9.98
N ASN A 252 -6.88 14.08 9.20
CA ASN A 252 -7.38 14.73 7.99
C ASN A 252 -7.58 13.72 6.86
N LEU A 253 -6.70 12.72 6.76
CA LEU A 253 -6.81 11.64 5.78
C LEU A 253 -7.99 10.74 6.09
N VAL A 254 -8.26 10.41 7.37
CA VAL A 254 -9.47 9.67 7.76
C VAL A 254 -10.72 10.40 7.27
N LYS A 255 -10.84 11.71 7.52
CA LYS A 255 -11.95 12.53 7.00
C LYS A 255 -12.03 12.60 5.48
N ILE A 256 -10.94 12.36 4.77
CA ILE A 256 -10.94 12.26 3.30
C ILE A 256 -11.42 10.88 2.88
N LEU A 257 -10.95 9.82 3.54
CA LEU A 257 -11.37 8.44 3.27
C LEU A 257 -12.87 8.24 3.49
N GLU A 258 -13.46 8.84 4.54
CA GLU A 258 -14.91 8.86 4.77
C GLU A 258 -15.69 9.44 3.57
N ARG A 259 -15.12 10.41 2.82
CA ARG A 259 -15.78 10.96 1.62
C ARG A 259 -15.84 9.94 0.48
N PHE A 260 -14.96 8.95 0.49
CA PHE A 260 -14.88 7.90 -0.52
C PHE A 260 -15.88 6.76 -0.31
N ASP A 261 -16.67 6.81 0.77
CA ASP A 261 -17.76 5.86 1.03
C ASP A 261 -18.65 5.66 -0.20
N SER A 262 -18.90 4.40 -0.53
CA SER A 262 -19.90 3.95 -1.48
C SER A 262 -21.32 4.30 -1.03
N SER A 263 -22.31 4.22 -1.93
CA SER A 263 -23.72 4.48 -1.57
C SER A 263 -24.17 3.58 -0.40
N ARG A 264 -23.78 2.30 -0.45
CA ARG A 264 -24.10 1.33 0.60
C ARG A 264 -23.45 1.67 1.94
N GLU A 265 -22.17 2.03 1.93
CA GLU A 265 -21.46 2.47 3.14
C GLU A 265 -22.13 3.70 3.75
N ARG A 266 -22.51 4.69 2.93
CA ARG A 266 -23.22 5.90 3.41
C ARG A 266 -24.59 5.59 3.98
N GLU A 267 -25.36 4.71 3.33
CA GLU A 267 -26.70 4.31 3.80
C GLU A 267 -26.61 3.56 5.13
N ALA A 268 -25.68 2.63 5.23
CA ALA A 268 -25.47 1.87 6.44
C ALA A 268 -24.89 2.73 7.58
N THR A 269 -24.01 3.69 7.28
CA THR A 269 -23.51 4.66 8.28
C THR A 269 -24.64 5.52 8.84
N LYS A 270 -25.51 6.05 7.96
CA LYS A 270 -26.72 6.80 8.39
C LYS A 270 -27.65 5.94 9.26
N PHE A 271 -27.82 4.67 8.91
CA PHE A 271 -28.62 3.75 9.71
C PHE A 271 -28.02 3.54 11.10
N ILE A 272 -26.70 3.35 11.18
CA ILE A 272 -25.99 3.19 12.45
C ILE A 272 -26.15 4.44 13.33
N GLU A 273 -25.95 5.63 12.76
CA GLU A 273 -26.11 6.90 13.46
C GLU A 273 -27.54 7.10 13.97
N HIS A 274 -28.54 6.82 13.13
CA HIS A 274 -29.95 6.99 13.50
C HIS A 274 -30.39 6.04 14.62
N ASN A 275 -29.80 4.85 14.69
CA ASN A 275 -30.13 3.83 15.68
C ASN A 275 -29.26 3.88 16.95
N GLY A 276 -28.53 4.98 17.17
CA GLY A 276 -27.79 5.20 18.42
C GLY A 276 -26.40 4.57 18.46
N GLY A 277 -25.81 4.30 17.29
CA GLY A 277 -24.42 3.86 17.16
C GLY A 277 -24.25 2.36 16.95
N ILE A 278 -23.01 1.98 16.62
CA ILE A 278 -22.68 0.65 16.13
C ILE A 278 -22.90 -0.42 17.19
N GLU A 279 -22.60 -0.12 18.45
CA GLU A 279 -22.80 -1.02 19.59
C GLU A 279 -24.27 -1.44 19.75
N ARG A 280 -25.21 -0.50 19.53
CA ARG A 280 -26.65 -0.79 19.59
C ARG A 280 -27.10 -1.62 18.39
N CYS A 281 -26.60 -1.34 17.20
CA CYS A 281 -26.90 -2.12 16.00
C CYS A 281 -26.38 -3.56 16.07
N ILE A 282 -25.30 -3.84 16.81
CA ILE A 282 -24.79 -5.21 16.99
C ILE A 282 -25.37 -5.87 18.24
N SER A 283 -25.90 -5.13 19.20
CA SER A 283 -26.52 -5.73 20.39
C SER A 283 -27.98 -6.14 20.14
N ASP A 284 -28.66 -5.43 19.25
CA ASP A 284 -30.04 -5.72 18.86
C ASP A 284 -30.08 -6.58 17.59
N LYS A 285 -30.64 -7.78 17.72
CA LYS A 285 -30.74 -8.76 16.64
C LYS A 285 -31.50 -8.22 15.42
N THR A 286 -32.53 -7.41 15.65
CA THR A 286 -33.37 -6.86 14.58
C THR A 286 -32.62 -5.80 13.77
N LEU A 287 -31.92 -4.91 14.47
CA LEU A 287 -31.07 -3.88 13.86
C LEU A 287 -29.88 -4.51 13.12
N PHE A 288 -29.31 -5.59 13.66
CA PHE A 288 -28.21 -6.32 13.03
C PHE A 288 -28.62 -6.92 11.68
N VAL A 289 -29.78 -7.60 11.63
CA VAL A 289 -30.31 -8.19 10.39
C VAL A 289 -30.64 -7.11 9.36
N GLU A 290 -31.23 -5.99 9.77
CA GLU A 290 -31.52 -4.88 8.87
C GLU A 290 -30.23 -4.24 8.32
N LEU A 291 -29.21 -4.08 9.17
CA LEU A 291 -27.90 -3.56 8.76
C LEU A 291 -27.21 -4.48 7.76
N MET A 292 -27.22 -5.79 7.99
CA MET A 292 -26.73 -6.80 7.03
C MET A 292 -27.44 -6.70 5.67
N GLY A 293 -28.76 -6.47 5.70
CA GLY A 293 -29.55 -6.23 4.48
C GLY A 293 -29.09 -4.98 3.72
N LYS A 294 -28.74 -3.90 4.42
CA LYS A 294 -28.23 -2.66 3.80
C LYS A 294 -26.80 -2.78 3.28
N THR A 295 -25.95 -3.57 3.96
CA THR A 295 -24.60 -3.87 3.44
C THR A 295 -24.63 -4.86 2.28
N GLY A 296 -25.76 -5.56 2.09
CA GLY A 296 -25.92 -6.60 1.08
C GLY A 296 -25.19 -7.88 1.44
N ASP A 297 -24.80 -8.03 2.70
CA ASP A 297 -24.19 -9.26 3.20
C ASP A 297 -25.31 -10.24 3.54
N THR A 298 -25.29 -11.41 2.92
CA THR A 298 -26.17 -12.52 3.29
C THR A 298 -25.48 -13.44 4.27
N ILE A 299 -26.29 -14.04 5.14
CA ILE A 299 -25.90 -15.24 5.87
C ILE A 299 -25.90 -16.34 4.80
N ASN A 300 -24.75 -16.97 4.57
CA ASN A 300 -24.74 -18.19 3.78
C ASN A 300 -25.46 -19.23 4.63
N GLU A 301 -26.76 -19.40 4.38
CA GLU A 301 -27.48 -20.60 4.77
C GLU A 301 -26.77 -21.75 4.04
N GLY A 302 -25.89 -22.46 4.76
CA GLY A 302 -25.42 -23.75 4.29
C GLY A 302 -26.66 -24.60 3.99
N ASN A 303 -26.67 -25.27 2.84
CA ASN A 303 -27.70 -26.24 2.48
C ASN A 303 -27.86 -27.28 3.60
N ASP A 304 -28.75 -27.05 4.56
CA ASP A 304 -29.56 -28.09 5.16
C ASP A 304 -30.82 -27.49 5.78
N ALA A 305 -31.95 -28.12 5.50
CA ALA A 305 -33.26 -27.63 5.85
C ALA A 305 -33.54 -27.85 7.35
N GLY A 306 -33.59 -26.75 8.13
CA GLY A 306 -34.00 -26.75 9.54
C GLY A 306 -34.49 -25.37 9.99
N GLN A 307 -35.74 -25.03 9.63
CA GLN A 307 -36.32 -23.69 9.79
C GLN A 307 -36.37 -23.18 11.25
N GLY A 308 -35.79 -22.00 11.48
CA GLY A 308 -36.08 -21.12 12.63
C GLY A 308 -34.97 -21.04 13.68
N GLN A 309 -34.62 -22.15 14.33
CA GLN A 309 -33.64 -22.14 15.42
C GLN A 309 -32.19 -22.06 14.92
N ASP A 310 -31.89 -22.70 13.78
CA ASP A 310 -30.54 -22.73 13.20
C ASP A 310 -30.12 -21.37 12.63
N ALA A 311 -31.06 -20.64 12.01
CA ALA A 311 -30.83 -19.27 11.54
C ALA A 311 -30.59 -18.30 12.70
N ASP A 312 -31.31 -18.47 13.81
CA ASP A 312 -31.20 -17.60 14.99
C ASP A 312 -29.84 -17.77 15.69
N GLU A 313 -29.34 -19.01 15.72
CA GLU A 313 -28.02 -19.37 16.24
C GLU A 313 -26.89 -18.95 15.27
N ALA A 314 -27.08 -19.11 13.96
CA ALA A 314 -26.15 -18.63 12.93
C ALA A 314 -25.96 -17.10 12.99
N ILE A 315 -27.05 -16.33 13.16
CA ILE A 315 -26.98 -14.87 13.36
C ILE A 315 -26.17 -14.56 14.63
N THR A 316 -26.45 -15.24 15.73
CA THR A 316 -25.77 -15.01 17.01
C THR A 316 -24.27 -15.35 16.92
N ASN A 317 -23.91 -16.41 16.21
CA ASN A 317 -22.52 -16.80 15.97
C ASN A 317 -21.80 -15.81 15.05
N LEU A 318 -22.47 -15.31 14.01
CA LEU A 318 -21.91 -14.28 13.12
C LEU A 318 -21.70 -12.96 13.85
N MET A 319 -22.64 -12.53 14.70
CA MET A 319 -22.49 -11.35 15.56
C MET A 319 -21.25 -11.48 16.46
N LYS A 320 -21.08 -12.63 17.12
CA LYS A 320 -19.91 -12.91 17.97
C LYS A 320 -18.61 -12.97 17.17
N GLN A 321 -18.63 -13.51 15.96
CA GLN A 321 -17.44 -13.60 15.10
C GLN A 321 -17.01 -12.20 14.63
N LEU A 322 -17.95 -11.39 14.14
CA LEU A 322 -17.66 -10.03 13.69
C LEU A 322 -17.14 -9.14 14.83
N GLN A 323 -17.59 -9.36 16.06
CA GLN A 323 -17.09 -8.65 17.24
C GLN A 323 -15.67 -9.08 17.69
N ARG A 324 -15.20 -10.26 17.28
CA ARG A 324 -13.87 -10.79 17.65
C ARG A 324 -12.79 -10.46 16.61
N ASP A 325 -13.19 -10.42 15.33
CA ASP A 325 -12.36 -10.03 14.19
C ASP A 325 -11.95 -8.55 14.24
#